data_AF-A0A7C4JM76-F1
#
_entry.id   AF-A0A7C4JM76-F1
#
_cell.length_a   1.000
_cell.length_b   1.000
_cell.length_c   1.000
_cell.angle_alpha   90.00
_cell.angle_beta   90.00
_cell.angle_gamma   90.00
#
_symmetry.space_group_name_H-M   'P 1'
#
loop_
_entity.id
_entity.type
_entity.pdbx_description
1 polymer ?
#
loop_
_entity_poly.entity_id
_entity_poly.type
_entity_poly.pdbx_seq_one_letter_code
_entity_poly.pdbx_strand_id
1 'polypeptide(L)'
;KDLRTSLSRKLCESSNKNKSNLGSTELFLEHLKNSFHLAMILSYTQGLHLIKKASDEYSYNIDIVKLLKIWRGGCIIRSALLNKLIEVVERNPGIENILMDDELFKEVTGLEGSLRLLLSKLKFTDIPTPIFDSSLNYLIALKRERLPANLIQALRERFGYHGFERIDTVGRFHLD
;
A
#
# COMPACT_ATOMS: atom_id res chain seq x y z
N LYS A 1 -9.22 24.91 -2.96
CA LYS A 1 -9.33 24.97 -4.44
C LYS A 1 -8.63 26.21 -4.99
N ASP A 2 -8.91 27.39 -4.46
CA ASP A 2 -8.39 28.67 -4.98
C ASP A 2 -6.86 28.78 -4.92
N LEU A 3 -6.23 28.29 -3.85
CA LEU A 3 -4.77 28.20 -3.74
C LEU A 3 -4.15 27.35 -4.88
N ARG A 4 -4.76 26.22 -5.23
CA ARG A 4 -4.26 25.37 -6.34
C ARG A 4 -4.33 26.12 -7.68
N THR A 5 -5.41 26.86 -7.91
CA THR A 5 -5.59 27.67 -9.12
C THR A 5 -4.63 28.84 -9.20
N SER A 6 -4.34 29.51 -8.08
CA SER A 6 -3.36 30.61 -8.05
C SER A 6 -1.93 30.10 -8.27
N LEU A 7 -1.58 28.96 -7.66
CA LEU A 7 -0.28 28.33 -7.82
C LEU A 7 -0.06 27.74 -9.21
N SER A 8 -1.07 27.15 -9.84
CA SER A 8 -0.90 26.56 -11.19
C SER A 8 -0.47 27.61 -12.22
N ARG A 9 -0.92 28.86 -12.08
CA ARG A 9 -0.49 29.96 -12.95
C ARG A 9 1.01 30.24 -12.81
N LYS A 10 1.54 30.18 -11.59
CA LYS A 10 2.97 30.42 -11.30
C LYS A 10 3.85 29.21 -11.66
N LEU A 11 3.35 27.99 -11.45
CA LEU A 11 4.13 26.76 -11.63
C LEU A 11 4.12 26.24 -13.08
N CYS A 12 3.05 26.47 -13.85
CA CYS A 12 3.00 26.02 -15.24
C CYS A 12 3.98 26.77 -16.16
N GLU A 13 4.42 27.97 -15.79
CA GLU A 13 5.46 28.72 -16.53
C GLU A 13 6.82 27.99 -16.53
N SER A 14 7.06 27.04 -15.61
CA SER A 14 8.29 26.26 -15.53
C SER A 14 8.20 24.84 -16.08
N SER A 15 7.04 24.40 -16.61
CA SER A 15 6.85 23.01 -17.05
C SER A 15 7.15 22.86 -18.55
N ASN A 16 8.16 22.05 -18.87
CA ASN A 16 8.43 21.61 -20.23
C ASN A 16 7.34 20.60 -20.64
N LYS A 17 6.54 20.93 -21.66
CA LYS A 17 5.53 20.03 -22.23
C LYS A 17 6.20 18.88 -23.00
N ASN A 18 6.82 17.95 -22.31
CA ASN A 18 7.22 16.69 -22.90
C ASN A 18 5.95 15.88 -23.17
N LYS A 19 5.69 15.57 -24.45
CA LYS A 19 4.66 14.59 -24.80
C LYS A 19 5.11 13.24 -24.25
N SER A 20 4.49 12.81 -23.15
CA SER A 20 4.73 11.48 -22.59
C SER A 20 4.27 10.41 -23.58
N ASN A 21 5.16 9.50 -23.97
CA ASN A 21 4.79 8.32 -24.74
C ASN A 21 4.17 7.28 -23.80
N LEU A 22 2.84 7.19 -23.78
CA LEU A 22 2.10 6.21 -22.97
C LEU A 22 2.08 4.81 -23.61
N GLY A 23 2.57 4.66 -24.85
CA GLY A 23 2.51 3.43 -25.64
C GLY A 23 1.10 3.16 -26.20
N SER A 24 0.81 1.90 -26.52
CA SER A 24 -0.54 1.47 -26.94
C SER A 24 -1.57 1.75 -25.85
N THR A 25 -2.72 2.29 -26.26
CA THR A 25 -3.86 2.57 -25.39
C THR A 25 -4.36 1.31 -24.70
N GLU A 26 -4.43 0.20 -25.44
CA GLU A 26 -4.92 -1.10 -24.95
C GLU A 26 -4.03 -1.62 -23.82
N LEU A 27 -2.71 -1.64 -24.04
CA LEU A 27 -1.75 -2.07 -23.02
C LEU A 27 -1.75 -1.13 -21.80
N PHE A 28 -1.91 0.17 -22.02
CA PHE A 28 -2.02 1.13 -20.92
C PHE A 28 -3.27 0.88 -20.07
N LEU A 29 -4.42 0.66 -20.70
CA LEU A 29 -5.68 0.36 -20.01
C LEU A 29 -5.62 -0.96 -19.24
N GLU A 30 -4.96 -1.98 -19.78
CA GLU A 30 -4.72 -3.24 -19.08
C GLU A 30 -3.88 -3.02 -17.81
N HIS A 31 -2.75 -2.32 -17.93
CA HIS A 31 -1.93 -2.00 -16.75
C HIS A 31 -2.69 -1.15 -15.74
N LEU A 32 -3.51 -0.19 -16.18
CA LEU A 32 -4.33 0.63 -15.30
C LEU A 32 -5.36 -0.20 -14.54
N LYS A 33 -6.07 -1.11 -15.22
CA LYS A 33 -7.04 -2.04 -14.61
C LYS A 33 -6.36 -2.92 -13.55
N ASN A 34 -5.23 -3.54 -13.91
CA ASN A 34 -4.48 -4.42 -13.02
C ASN A 34 -3.92 -3.66 -11.80
N SER A 35 -3.42 -2.45 -12.02
CA SER A 35 -2.92 -1.57 -10.96
C SER A 35 -4.02 -1.13 -10.00
N PHE A 36 -5.20 -0.80 -10.53
CA PHE A 36 -6.38 -0.46 -9.71
C PHE A 36 -6.81 -1.65 -8.85
N HIS A 37 -6.90 -2.83 -9.43
CA HIS A 37 -7.26 -4.05 -8.70
C HIS A 37 -6.25 -4.37 -7.59
N LEU A 38 -4.94 -4.27 -7.89
CA LEU A 38 -3.89 -4.42 -6.89
C LEU A 38 -4.01 -3.37 -5.76
N ALA A 39 -4.18 -2.10 -6.10
CA ALA A 39 -4.33 -1.03 -5.10
C ALA A 39 -5.56 -1.25 -4.20
N MET A 40 -6.67 -1.75 -4.76
CA MET A 40 -7.85 -2.13 -3.99
C MET A 40 -7.56 -3.27 -3.01
N ILE A 41 -6.91 -4.35 -3.46
CA ILE A 41 -6.51 -5.46 -2.57
C ILE A 41 -5.65 -4.92 -1.42
N LEU A 42 -4.60 -4.15 -1.73
CA LEU A 42 -3.69 -3.59 -0.72
C LEU A 42 -4.39 -2.61 0.24
N SER A 43 -5.40 -1.89 -0.21
CA SER A 43 -6.22 -1.03 0.65
C SER A 43 -7.04 -1.86 1.63
N TYR A 44 -7.68 -2.95 1.18
CA TYR A 44 -8.37 -3.89 2.06
C TYR A 44 -7.40 -4.59 3.02
N THR A 45 -6.21 -4.99 2.56
CA THR A 45 -5.17 -5.57 3.40
C THR A 45 -4.85 -4.65 4.59
N GLN A 46 -4.59 -3.37 4.32
CA GLN A 46 -4.28 -2.38 5.36
C GLN A 46 -5.46 -2.18 6.32
N GLY A 47 -6.68 -2.05 5.78
CA GLY A 47 -7.89 -1.84 6.58
C GLY A 47 -8.20 -3.03 7.50
N LEU A 48 -8.13 -4.26 6.98
CA LEU A 48 -8.38 -5.47 7.78
C LEU A 48 -7.29 -5.69 8.82
N HIS A 49 -6.02 -5.44 8.49
CA HIS A 49 -4.93 -5.51 9.47
C HIS A 49 -5.12 -4.48 10.59
N LEU A 50 -5.53 -3.25 10.27
CA LEU A 50 -5.86 -2.22 11.26
C LEU A 50 -7.01 -2.67 12.19
N ILE A 51 -8.09 -3.21 11.61
CA ILE A 51 -9.24 -3.70 12.38
C ILE A 51 -8.83 -4.85 13.30
N LYS A 52 -7.99 -5.76 12.81
CA LYS A 52 -7.48 -6.88 13.61
C LYS A 52 -6.64 -6.38 14.79
N LYS A 53 -5.67 -5.48 14.55
CA LYS A 53 -4.86 -4.89 15.63
C LYS A 53 -5.71 -4.11 16.63
N ALA A 54 -6.71 -3.35 16.17
CA ALA A 54 -7.65 -2.68 17.07
C ALA A 54 -8.50 -3.68 17.88
N SER A 55 -8.94 -4.77 17.26
CA SER A 55 -9.68 -5.81 17.96
C SER A 55 -8.84 -6.47 19.06
N ASP A 56 -7.56 -6.70 18.80
CA ASP A 56 -6.64 -7.32 19.75
C ASP A 56 -6.32 -6.35 20.91
N GLU A 57 -6.00 -5.08 20.59
CA GLU A 57 -5.70 -4.03 21.58
C GLU A 57 -6.89 -3.75 22.50
N TYR A 58 -8.09 -3.59 21.93
CA TYR A 58 -9.29 -3.22 22.68
C TYR A 58 -10.16 -4.40 23.08
N SER A 59 -9.70 -5.64 22.86
CA SER A 59 -10.44 -6.87 23.19
C SER A 59 -11.87 -6.92 22.63
N TYR A 60 -12.09 -6.35 21.44
CA TYR A 60 -13.42 -6.33 20.81
C TYR A 60 -13.86 -7.69 20.25
N ASN A 61 -12.93 -8.64 20.10
CA ASN A 61 -13.20 -9.97 19.54
C ASN A 61 -13.94 -9.92 18.18
N ILE A 62 -13.51 -9.01 17.30
CA ILE A 62 -14.13 -8.81 15.98
C ILE A 62 -13.95 -10.07 15.13
N ASP A 63 -15.06 -10.62 14.67
CA ASP A 63 -15.12 -11.70 13.70
C ASP A 63 -15.01 -11.11 12.28
N ILE A 64 -13.81 -11.23 11.68
CA ILE A 64 -13.49 -10.65 10.37
C ILE A 64 -14.36 -11.26 9.26
N VAL A 65 -14.71 -12.56 9.35
CA VAL A 65 -15.58 -13.21 8.35
C VAL A 65 -16.97 -12.59 8.39
N LYS A 66 -17.55 -12.43 9.59
CA LYS A 66 -18.88 -11.78 9.73
C LYS A 66 -18.84 -10.34 9.27
N LEU A 67 -17.78 -9.60 9.59
CA LEU A 67 -17.60 -8.22 9.14
C LEU A 67 -17.64 -8.12 7.60
N LEU A 68 -16.85 -8.94 6.91
CA LEU A 68 -16.80 -8.96 5.45
C LEU A 68 -18.16 -9.37 4.83
N LYS A 69 -18.87 -10.32 5.45
CA LYS A 69 -20.24 -10.71 5.03
C LYS A 69 -21.23 -9.57 5.15
N ILE A 70 -21.12 -8.72 6.17
CA ILE A 70 -21.94 -7.50 6.30
C ILE A 70 -21.60 -6.52 5.17
N TRP A 71 -20.32 -6.28 4.89
CA TRP A 71 -19.91 -5.38 3.81
C TRP A 71 -20.30 -5.88 2.41
N ARG A 72 -20.51 -7.18 2.23
CA ARG A 72 -20.94 -7.75 0.95
C ARG A 72 -22.26 -7.16 0.43
N GLY A 73 -23.16 -6.74 1.32
CA GLY A 73 -24.50 -6.25 0.95
C GLY A 73 -24.80 -4.86 1.51
N GLY A 74 -25.57 -4.06 0.76
CA GLY A 74 -26.12 -2.78 1.23
C GLY A 74 -25.14 -1.61 1.39
N CYS A 75 -23.84 -1.84 1.59
CA CYS A 75 -22.86 -0.76 1.77
C CYS A 75 -22.26 -0.25 0.44
N ILE A 76 -21.62 0.93 0.49
CA ILE A 76 -21.03 1.61 -0.68
C ILE A 76 -19.89 0.80 -1.30
N ILE A 77 -19.10 0.08 -0.48
CA ILE A 77 -17.89 -0.63 -0.91
C ILE A 77 -18.16 -2.05 -1.43
N ARG A 78 -19.44 -2.42 -1.60
CA ARG A 78 -19.85 -3.74 -2.11
C ARG A 78 -19.19 -4.03 -3.47
N SER A 79 -18.56 -5.21 -3.59
CA SER A 79 -17.87 -5.61 -4.81
C SER A 79 -17.63 -7.12 -4.85
N ALA A 80 -17.33 -7.66 -6.03
CA ALA A 80 -16.93 -9.06 -6.19
C ALA A 80 -15.64 -9.40 -5.41
N LEU A 81 -14.77 -8.42 -5.17
CA LEU A 81 -13.56 -8.60 -4.36
C LEU A 81 -13.90 -9.04 -2.93
N LEU A 82 -14.99 -8.55 -2.34
CA LEU A 82 -15.39 -8.95 -0.99
C LEU A 82 -15.70 -10.45 -0.88
N ASN A 83 -16.27 -11.06 -1.92
CA ASN A 83 -16.50 -12.52 -1.91
C ASN A 83 -15.19 -13.28 -1.83
N LYS A 84 -14.20 -12.87 -2.62
CA LYS A 84 -12.85 -13.44 -2.57
C LYS A 84 -12.19 -13.25 -1.20
N LEU A 85 -12.32 -12.07 -0.59
CA LEU A 85 -11.77 -11.82 0.74
C LEU A 85 -12.47 -12.65 1.82
N ILE A 86 -13.78 -12.89 1.69
CA ILE A 86 -14.51 -13.80 2.58
C ILE A 86 -13.92 -15.21 2.46
N GLU A 87 -13.74 -15.72 1.24
CA GLU A 87 -13.16 -17.06 1.01
C GLU A 87 -11.76 -17.17 1.62
N VAL A 88 -10.89 -16.16 1.43
CA VAL A 88 -9.54 -16.10 2.01
C VAL A 88 -9.59 -16.21 3.54
N VAL A 89 -10.44 -15.44 4.20
CA VAL A 89 -10.51 -15.43 5.67
C VAL A 89 -11.27 -16.65 6.20
N GLU A 90 -12.21 -17.22 5.46
CA GLU A 90 -12.89 -18.47 5.84
C GLU A 90 -11.96 -19.68 5.78
N ARG A 91 -11.01 -19.72 4.83
CA ARG A 91 -9.96 -20.75 4.78
C ARG A 91 -9.05 -20.73 6.00
N ASN A 92 -8.70 -19.53 6.48
CA ASN A 92 -7.87 -19.34 7.66
C ASN A 92 -8.40 -18.19 8.54
N PRO A 93 -9.33 -18.47 9.48
CA PRO A 93 -9.90 -17.44 10.35
C PRO A 93 -8.88 -16.74 11.26
N GLY A 94 -7.71 -17.35 11.49
CA GLY A 94 -6.62 -16.81 12.30
C GLY A 94 -5.57 -16.03 11.52
N ILE A 95 -5.80 -15.76 10.23
CA ILE A 95 -4.84 -15.08 9.36
C ILE A 95 -4.53 -13.66 9.88
N GLU A 96 -3.24 -13.37 10.17
CA GLU A 96 -2.84 -12.03 10.64
C GLU A 96 -2.94 -10.98 9.53
N ASN A 97 -2.59 -11.37 8.31
CA ASN A 97 -2.63 -10.51 7.14
C ASN A 97 -3.09 -11.33 5.93
N ILE A 98 -4.13 -10.86 5.24
CA ILE A 98 -4.73 -11.59 4.11
C ILE A 98 -3.74 -11.92 2.99
N LEU A 99 -2.61 -11.20 2.87
CA LEU A 99 -1.56 -11.50 1.90
C LEU A 99 -0.74 -12.76 2.23
N MET A 100 -0.97 -13.38 3.40
CA MET A 100 -0.40 -14.68 3.75
C MET A 100 -1.17 -15.85 3.11
N ASP A 101 -2.32 -15.58 2.48
CA ASP A 101 -3.03 -16.57 1.67
C ASP A 101 -2.34 -16.76 0.31
N ASP A 102 -2.03 -18.01 -0.04
CA ASP A 102 -1.23 -18.34 -1.22
C ASP A 102 -1.87 -17.88 -2.54
N GLU A 103 -3.20 -17.99 -2.67
CA GLU A 103 -3.92 -17.59 -3.88
C GLU A 103 -3.90 -16.08 -4.05
N LEU A 104 -4.18 -15.34 -2.97
CA LEU A 104 -4.14 -13.88 -2.98
C LEU A 104 -2.72 -13.36 -3.18
N PHE A 105 -1.73 -14.00 -2.55
CA PHE A 105 -0.32 -13.67 -2.73
C PHE A 105 0.12 -13.82 -4.19
N LYS A 106 -0.25 -14.95 -4.83
CA LYS A 106 0.06 -15.19 -6.25
C LYS A 106 -0.60 -14.16 -7.17
N GLU A 107 -1.85 -13.78 -6.90
CA GLU A 107 -2.53 -12.71 -7.65
C GLU A 107 -1.80 -11.37 -7.47
N VAL A 108 -1.52 -10.96 -6.24
CA VAL A 108 -0.87 -9.68 -5.93
C VAL A 108 0.51 -9.56 -6.58
N THR A 109 1.32 -10.63 -6.49
CA THR A 109 2.64 -10.66 -7.13
C THR A 109 2.56 -10.66 -8.65
N GLY A 110 1.53 -11.29 -9.24
CA GLY A 110 1.26 -11.22 -10.68
C GLY A 110 0.87 -9.82 -11.17
N LEU A 111 0.26 -9.00 -10.32
CA LEU A 111 -0.19 -7.64 -10.68
C LEU A 111 0.88 -6.56 -10.47
N GLU A 112 1.90 -6.81 -9.63
CA GLU A 112 2.92 -5.81 -9.27
C GLU A 112 3.62 -5.20 -10.49
N GLY A 113 3.92 -6.03 -11.50
CA GLY A 113 4.56 -5.56 -12.74
C GLY A 113 3.73 -4.48 -13.46
N SER A 114 2.41 -4.64 -13.50
CA SER A 114 1.51 -3.64 -14.11
C SER A 114 1.54 -2.32 -13.37
N LEU A 115 1.57 -2.34 -12.03
CA LEU A 115 1.64 -1.12 -11.21
C LEU A 115 2.97 -0.37 -11.41
N ARG A 116 4.08 -1.10 -11.49
CA ARG A 116 5.39 -0.50 -11.78
C ARG A 116 5.45 0.13 -13.17
N LEU A 117 4.94 -0.55 -14.18
CA LEU A 117 4.90 -0.05 -15.56
C LEU A 117 3.95 1.14 -15.72
N LEU A 118 2.81 1.13 -15.03
CA LEU A 118 1.90 2.27 -15.01
C LEU A 118 2.57 3.49 -14.38
N LEU A 119 3.15 3.32 -13.19
CA LEU A 119 3.81 4.43 -12.47
C LEU A 119 5.00 4.97 -13.25
N SER A 120 5.85 4.12 -13.85
CA SER A 120 7.01 4.59 -14.63
C SER A 120 6.61 5.49 -15.78
N LYS A 121 5.48 5.20 -16.46
CA LYS A 121 4.92 6.06 -17.51
C LYS A 121 4.33 7.35 -16.93
N LEU A 122 3.56 7.25 -15.85
CA LEU A 122 2.88 8.40 -15.25
C LEU A 122 3.83 9.38 -14.54
N LYS A 123 5.03 8.97 -14.13
CA LYS A 123 6.03 9.88 -13.55
C LYS A 123 6.53 10.96 -14.51
N PHE A 124 6.40 10.74 -15.80
CA PHE A 124 6.73 11.74 -16.83
C PHE A 124 5.48 12.49 -17.32
N THR A 125 4.39 12.44 -16.55
CA THR A 125 3.16 13.17 -16.79
C THR A 125 2.88 14.10 -15.62
N ASP A 126 2.12 15.17 -15.86
CA ASP A 126 1.64 16.06 -14.81
C ASP A 126 0.40 15.50 -14.06
N ILE A 127 0.28 14.16 -13.95
CA ILE A 127 -0.85 13.47 -13.33
C ILE A 127 -0.42 12.93 -11.95
N PRO A 128 -0.96 13.48 -10.84
CA PRO A 128 -0.67 12.96 -9.51
C PRO A 128 -1.36 11.61 -9.28
N THR A 129 -0.61 10.63 -8.76
CA THR A 129 -1.08 9.25 -8.53
C THR A 129 -0.82 8.73 -7.11
N PRO A 130 -1.25 9.48 -6.06
CA PRO A 130 -0.84 9.22 -4.67
C PRO A 130 -1.24 7.82 -4.17
N ILE A 131 -2.38 7.30 -4.59
CA ILE A 131 -2.85 5.97 -4.17
C ILE A 131 -2.00 4.86 -4.79
N PHE A 132 -1.65 4.97 -6.08
CA PHE A 132 -0.77 3.98 -6.72
C PHE A 132 0.64 4.01 -6.16
N ASP A 133 1.20 5.20 -5.92
CA ASP A 133 2.51 5.37 -5.30
C ASP A 133 2.58 4.75 -3.91
N SER A 134 1.62 5.11 -3.04
CA SER A 134 1.55 4.58 -1.68
C SER A 134 1.33 3.06 -1.67
N SER A 135 0.52 2.54 -2.58
CA SER A 135 0.26 1.10 -2.72
C SER A 135 1.53 0.33 -3.09
N LEU A 136 2.30 0.84 -4.08
CA LEU A 136 3.57 0.22 -4.46
C LEU A 136 4.58 0.28 -3.31
N ASN A 137 4.67 1.42 -2.61
CA ASN A 137 5.58 1.57 -1.47
C ASN A 137 5.22 0.63 -0.32
N TYR A 138 3.93 0.47 -0.01
CA TYR A 138 3.44 -0.49 0.97
C TYR A 138 3.85 -1.92 0.60
N LEU A 139 3.61 -2.33 -0.65
CA LEU A 139 4.00 -3.66 -1.12
C LEU A 139 5.52 -3.88 -1.08
N ILE A 140 6.32 -2.88 -1.48
CA ILE A 140 7.78 -2.94 -1.37
C ILE A 140 8.20 -3.10 0.08
N ALA A 141 7.59 -2.35 1.01
CA ALA A 141 7.93 -2.43 2.43
C ALA A 141 7.68 -3.82 3.01
N LEU A 142 6.55 -4.45 2.65
CA LEU A 142 6.22 -5.81 3.09
C LEU A 142 7.17 -6.89 2.54
N LYS A 143 7.76 -6.66 1.37
CA LYS A 143 8.69 -7.61 0.71
C LYS A 143 10.12 -7.54 1.24
N ARG A 144 10.43 -6.62 2.16
CA ARG A 144 11.79 -6.37 2.64
C ARG A 144 11.90 -6.76 4.10
N GLU A 145 12.74 -7.75 4.36
CA GLU A 145 13.16 -8.08 5.73
C GLU A 145 13.87 -6.90 6.41
N ARG A 146 14.66 -6.15 5.64
CA ARG A 146 15.44 -4.99 6.13
C ARG A 146 15.03 -3.72 5.40
N LEU A 147 14.52 -2.77 6.17
CA LEU A 147 14.19 -1.41 5.73
C LEU A 147 15.30 -0.43 6.14
N PRO A 148 15.41 0.74 5.49
CA PRO A 148 16.40 1.77 5.84
C PRO A 148 16.13 2.48 7.19
N ALA A 149 15.30 1.88 8.05
CA ALA A 149 15.03 2.38 9.39
C ALA A 149 16.27 2.33 10.31
N ASN A 150 17.29 1.56 9.96
CA ASN A 150 18.59 1.59 10.63
C ASN A 150 19.24 2.99 10.62
N LEU A 151 19.16 3.72 9.49
CA LEU A 151 19.65 5.09 9.41
C LEU A 151 18.82 6.03 10.29
N ILE A 152 17.50 5.84 10.34
CA ILE A 152 16.62 6.61 11.22
C ILE A 152 17.01 6.41 12.68
N GLN A 153 17.27 5.17 13.10
CA GLN A 153 17.73 4.88 14.46
C GLN A 153 19.08 5.55 14.76
N ALA A 154 20.03 5.52 13.82
CA ALA A 154 21.32 6.20 13.98
C ALA A 154 21.16 7.73 14.14
N LEU A 155 20.25 8.36 13.36
CA LEU A 155 19.95 9.79 13.49
C LEU A 155 19.29 10.13 14.84
N ARG A 156 18.34 9.30 15.28
CA ARG A 156 17.69 9.46 16.61
C ARG A 156 18.70 9.36 17.74
N GLU A 157 19.65 8.45 17.63
CA GLU A 157 20.75 8.37 18.58
C GLU A 157 21.62 9.63 18.53
N ARG A 158 22.09 10.03 17.34
CA ARG A 158 23.02 11.14 17.17
C ARG A 158 22.49 12.48 17.71
N PHE A 159 21.21 12.76 17.56
CA PHE A 159 20.61 14.05 17.95
C PHE A 159 19.82 14.00 19.26
N GLY A 160 19.49 12.81 19.78
CA GLY A 160 18.56 12.68 20.91
C GLY A 160 18.92 11.60 21.93
N TYR A 161 20.07 10.93 21.80
CA TYR A 161 20.53 9.86 22.69
C TYR A 161 19.43 8.81 22.95
N HIS A 162 18.68 8.47 21.91
CA HIS A 162 17.54 7.57 22.00
C HIS A 162 17.94 6.09 22.10
N GLY A 163 19.19 5.74 21.86
CA GLY A 163 19.69 4.38 21.72
C GLY A 163 19.10 3.66 20.51
N PHE A 164 19.67 2.50 20.19
CA PHE A 164 19.22 1.63 19.10
C PHE A 164 19.50 0.15 19.43
N GLU A 165 18.82 -0.75 18.74
CA GLU A 165 19.06 -2.20 18.84
C GLU A 165 19.99 -2.66 17.70
N ARG A 166 20.70 -3.76 17.92
CA ARG A 166 21.56 -4.38 16.91
C ARG A 166 21.03 -5.76 16.52
N ILE A 167 21.37 -6.19 15.31
CA ILE A 167 20.96 -7.50 14.78
C ILE A 167 21.84 -8.65 15.27
N ASP A 168 23.05 -8.37 15.72
CA ASP A 168 24.05 -9.35 16.14
C ASP A 168 24.06 -9.57 17.66
N THR A 169 23.42 -8.71 18.44
CA THR A 169 23.42 -8.80 19.90
C THR A 169 22.16 -8.20 20.48
N VAL A 170 21.54 -8.91 21.42
CA VAL A 170 20.36 -8.44 22.15
C VAL A 170 20.76 -7.34 23.12
N GLY A 171 20.04 -6.22 23.08
CA GLY A 171 20.25 -5.09 23.97
C GLY A 171 19.99 -3.74 23.30
N ARG A 172 20.08 -2.68 24.10
CA ARG A 172 19.99 -1.28 23.63
C ARG A 172 21.37 -0.64 23.77
N PHE A 173 21.83 -0.05 22.67
CA PHE A 173 23.18 0.50 22.53
C PHE A 173 23.12 2.00 22.28
N HIS A 174 24.21 2.68 22.64
CA HIS A 174 24.45 4.09 22.39
C HIS A 174 25.76 4.25 21.62
N LEU A 175 25.89 5.32 20.83
CA LEU A 175 27.15 5.69 20.19
C LEU A 175 27.88 6.71 21.07
N ASP A 176 29.21 6.60 21.13
CA ASP A 176 30.08 7.57 21.81
C ASP A 176 30.14 8.93 21.08
#